data_AF-J2PFW8-F1
#
_entry.id   AF-J2PFW8-F1
#
_cell.length_a   1.000
_cell.length_b   1.000
_cell.length_c   1.000
_cell.angle_alpha   90.00
_cell.angle_beta   90.00
_cell.angle_gamma   90.00
#
_symmetry.space_group_name_H-M   'P 1'
#
loop_
_entity.id
_entity.type
_entity.pdbx_description
1 polymer ?
#
loop_
_entity_poly.entity_id
_entity_poly.type
_entity_poly.pdbx_seq_one_letter_code
_entity_poly.pdbx_strand_id
1 'polypeptide(L)'
;MPKFLATQPLRNATLTFDLNDVFTPDASDLYYIASDRNEIGADKINGSVITIHNVTLDKGQLIIFDLGSYTMPSAGTYKFFISVDSKHTQEMVLDISKN
;
A
#
# COMPACT_ATOMS: atom_id res chain seq x y z
N MET A 1 3.65 4.64 -7.20
CA MET A 1 3.52 4.72 -5.73
C MET A 1 2.04 4.67 -5.37
N PRO A 2 1.54 3.54 -4.87
CA PRO A 2 0.17 3.47 -4.38
C PRO A 2 -0.04 4.32 -3.15
N LYS A 3 -1.25 4.87 -2.98
CA LYS A 3 -1.57 5.76 -1.85
C LYS A 3 -3.00 5.54 -1.36
N PHE A 4 -3.20 5.66 -0.05
CA PHE A 4 -4.50 5.66 0.60
C PHE A 4 -4.74 7.00 1.28
N LEU A 5 -5.91 7.60 1.04
CA LEU A 5 -6.36 8.82 1.70
C LEU A 5 -7.42 8.48 2.74
N ALA A 6 -7.16 8.82 3.99
CA ALA A 6 -8.15 8.67 5.05
C ALA A 6 -9.29 9.68 4.84
N THR A 7 -10.44 9.22 4.34
CA THR A 7 -11.65 10.05 4.16
C THR A 7 -12.39 10.32 5.46
N GLN A 8 -12.09 9.51 6.49
CA GLN A 8 -12.51 9.65 7.88
C GLN A 8 -11.33 9.30 8.79
N PRO A 9 -11.32 9.76 10.05
CA PRO A 9 -10.27 9.41 10.99
C PRO A 9 -10.17 7.89 11.20
N LEU A 10 -8.95 7.36 11.18
CA LEU A 10 -8.61 6.00 11.54
C LEU A 10 -7.92 6.01 12.91
N ARG A 11 -8.24 5.03 13.75
CA ARG A 11 -7.71 4.88 15.11
C ARG A 11 -7.36 3.42 15.34
N ASN A 12 -6.09 3.13 15.58
CA ASN A 12 -5.56 1.76 15.77
C ASN A 12 -6.06 0.77 14.70
N ALA A 13 -6.21 1.24 13.46
CA ALA A 13 -6.72 0.43 12.38
C ALA A 13 -5.63 -0.52 11.86
N THR A 14 -6.05 -1.62 11.25
CA THR A 14 -5.19 -2.46 10.43
C THR A 14 -5.43 -2.12 8.97
N LEU A 15 -4.37 -1.71 8.27
CA LEU A 15 -4.37 -1.53 6.83
C LEU A 15 -3.76 -2.75 6.18
N THR A 16 -4.48 -3.35 5.23
CA THR A 16 -3.96 -4.41 4.38
C THR A 16 -3.91 -3.92 2.95
N PHE A 17 -2.73 -3.99 2.36
CA PHE A 17 -2.43 -3.57 1.01
C PHE A 17 -2.13 -4.81 0.18
N ASP A 18 -3.01 -5.12 -0.76
CA ASP A 18 -2.91 -6.27 -1.65
C ASP A 18 -2.42 -5.80 -3.03
N LEU A 19 -1.20 -6.20 -3.39
CA LEU A 19 -0.58 -5.90 -4.68
C LEU A 19 -1.03 -6.86 -5.79
N ASN A 20 -1.91 -7.82 -5.47
CA ASN A 20 -2.54 -8.75 -6.40
C ASN A 20 -1.52 -9.45 -7.31
N ASP A 21 -0.40 -9.88 -6.71
CA ASP A 21 0.76 -10.55 -7.34
C ASP A 21 1.46 -9.78 -8.48
N VAL A 22 1.14 -8.50 -8.66
CA VAL A 22 1.79 -7.64 -9.66
C VAL A 22 3.19 -7.23 -9.22
N PHE A 23 3.34 -6.97 -7.92
CA PHE A 23 4.59 -6.62 -7.27
C PHE A 23 4.81 -7.54 -6.08
N THR A 24 6.06 -7.96 -5.88
CA THR A 24 6.50 -8.60 -4.65
C THR A 24 7.25 -7.54 -3.84
N PRO A 25 6.72 -7.09 -2.69
CA PRO A 25 7.37 -6.10 -1.87
C PRO A 25 8.57 -6.70 -1.14
N ASP A 26 9.56 -5.86 -0.85
CA ASP A 26 10.73 -6.21 -0.05
C ASP A 26 10.62 -5.61 1.36
N ALA A 27 11.28 -6.23 2.34
CA ALA A 27 11.32 -5.72 3.71
C ALA A 27 11.93 -4.31 3.82
N SER A 28 12.84 -3.96 2.90
CA SER A 28 13.50 -2.64 2.82
C SER A 28 12.70 -1.59 2.06
N ASP A 29 11.59 -1.98 1.41
CA ASP A 29 10.65 -1.02 0.82
C ASP A 29 10.09 -0.09 1.90
N LEU A 30 9.57 1.05 1.47
CA LEU A 30 9.19 2.12 2.36
C LEU A 30 7.69 2.38 2.32
N TYR A 31 7.18 2.85 3.45
CA TYR A 31 5.91 3.54 3.50
C TYR A 31 6.03 4.83 4.30
N TYR A 32 5.20 5.78 3.93
CA TYR A 32 5.14 7.09 4.56
C TYR A 32 3.78 7.26 5.20
N ILE A 33 3.73 7.54 6.50
CA ILE A 33 2.50 7.83 7.22
C ILE A 33 2.60 9.24 7.79
N ALA A 34 1.67 10.13 7.42
CA ALA A 34 1.70 11.53 7.87
C ALA A 34 3.06 12.24 7.67
N SER A 35 3.83 11.85 6.64
CA SER A 35 5.21 12.29 6.30
C SER A 35 6.36 11.55 7.00
N ASP A 36 6.08 10.67 7.97
CA ASP A 36 7.10 9.86 8.62
C ASP A 36 7.49 8.67 7.74
N ARG A 37 8.79 8.54 7.46
CA ARG A 37 9.38 7.45 6.68
C ARG A 37 9.56 6.21 7.54
N ASN A 38 9.04 5.07 7.06
CA ASN A 38 9.15 3.78 7.73
C ASN A 38 9.57 2.70 6.72
N GLU A 39 10.38 1.74 7.15
CA GLU A 39 10.59 0.49 6.41
C GLU A 39 9.41 -0.44 6.64
N ILE A 40 9.01 -1.21 5.62
CA ILE A 40 7.90 -2.15 5.74
C ILE A 40 8.27 -3.24 6.76
N GLY A 41 9.45 -3.84 6.64
CA GLY A 41 9.88 -4.97 7.46
C GLY A 41 9.23 -6.30 7.04
N ALA A 42 9.98 -7.39 7.18
CA ALA A 42 9.56 -8.71 6.73
C ALA A 42 8.34 -9.26 7.48
N ASP A 43 8.12 -8.80 8.71
CA ASP A 43 6.99 -9.19 9.57
C ASP A 43 5.62 -8.75 9.03
N LYS A 44 5.62 -7.75 8.14
CA LYS A 44 4.40 -7.16 7.56
C LYS A 44 4.09 -7.69 6.18
N ILE A 45 4.92 -8.57 5.63
CA ILE A 45 4.81 -9.06 4.25
C ILE A 45 4.36 -10.52 4.26
N ASN A 46 3.34 -10.82 3.46
CA ASN A 46 2.94 -12.19 3.14
C ASN A 46 2.67 -12.29 1.63
N GLY A 47 3.67 -12.75 0.87
CA GLY A 47 3.61 -12.75 -0.59
C GLY A 47 3.50 -11.33 -1.13
N SER A 48 2.47 -11.05 -1.93
CA SER A 48 2.17 -9.73 -2.49
C SER A 48 1.31 -8.85 -1.56
N VAL A 49 1.08 -9.28 -0.32
CA VAL A 49 0.25 -8.56 0.65
C VAL A 49 1.11 -7.93 1.74
N ILE A 50 0.86 -6.64 2.02
CA ILE A 50 1.48 -5.90 3.12
C ILE A 50 0.41 -5.59 4.17
N THR A 51 0.68 -5.86 5.45
CA THR A 51 -0.24 -5.56 6.56
C THR A 51 0.42 -4.65 7.58
N ILE A 52 -0.13 -3.44 7.77
CA ILE A 52 0.32 -2.46 8.75
C ILE A 52 -0.71 -2.37 9.88
N HIS A 53 -0.30 -2.69 11.10
CA HIS A 53 -1.14 -2.60 12.29
C HIS A 53 -1.00 -1.24 13.00
N ASN A 54 -1.96 -0.94 13.88
CA ASN A 54 -1.95 0.24 14.76
C ASN A 54 -1.88 1.59 14.01
N VAL A 55 -2.47 1.65 12.82
CA VAL A 55 -2.47 2.85 12.01
C VAL A 55 -3.45 3.87 12.59
N THR A 56 -2.93 5.06 12.87
CA THR A 56 -3.73 6.22 13.27
C THR A 56 -3.53 7.34 12.27
N LEU A 57 -4.62 7.77 11.63
CA LEU A 57 -4.63 8.83 10.63
C LEU A 57 -5.82 9.74 10.89
N ASP A 58 -5.62 11.04 10.79
CA ASP A 58 -6.69 12.02 10.73
C ASP A 58 -7.28 12.11 9.32
N LYS A 59 -8.50 12.64 9.23
CA LYS A 59 -9.15 12.89 7.95
C LYS A 59 -8.26 13.78 7.08
N GLY A 60 -8.00 13.33 5.86
CA GLY A 60 -7.16 14.02 4.89
C GLY A 60 -5.68 13.61 4.92
N GLN A 61 -5.25 12.80 5.88
CA GLN A 61 -3.90 12.26 5.89
C GLN A 61 -3.76 11.06 4.97
N LEU A 62 -2.53 10.84 4.51
CA LEU A 62 -2.16 9.82 3.55
C LEU A 62 -1.23 8.78 4.18
N ILE A 63 -1.35 7.55 3.66
CA ILE A 63 -0.25 6.59 3.65
C ILE A 63 0.15 6.32 2.20
N ILE A 64 1.45 6.34 1.93
CA ILE A 64 2.03 6.16 0.58
C ILE A 64 3.03 5.01 0.65
N PHE A 65 2.95 4.08 -0.29
CA PHE A 65 3.93 3.00 -0.44
C PHE A 65 4.91 3.33 -1.57
N ASP A 66 6.19 3.22 -1.25
CA ASP A 66 7.32 3.37 -2.15
C ASP A 66 8.00 2.00 -2.24
N LEU A 67 7.53 1.24 -3.23
CA LEU A 67 7.98 -0.11 -3.53
C LEU A 67 9.17 0.02 -4.48
N GLY A 68 10.36 -0.32 -4.00
CA GLY A 68 11.62 -0.26 -4.71
C GLY A 68 11.76 -1.33 -5.80
N SER A 69 10.65 -1.85 -6.36
CA SER A 69 10.68 -2.89 -7.38
C SER A 69 11.47 -2.41 -8.60
N TYR A 70 12.63 -3.05 -8.82
CA TYR A 70 13.56 -2.73 -9.90
C TYR A 70 13.08 -3.19 -11.28
N THR A 71 12.04 -4.04 -11.33
CA THR A 71 11.40 -4.47 -12.57
C THR A 71 9.94 -4.04 -12.58
N MET A 72 9.59 -3.16 -13.53
CA MET A 72 8.20 -2.85 -13.84
C MET A 72 7.53 -4.07 -14.48
N PRO A 73 6.26 -4.36 -14.15
CA PRO A 73 5.52 -5.41 -14.82
C PRO A 73 5.26 -5.03 -16.29
N SER A 74 4.81 -5.99 -17.09
CA SER A 74 4.48 -5.75 -18.49
C SER A 74 3.47 -4.60 -18.66
N ALA A 75 3.43 -3.99 -19.83
CA ALA A 75 2.37 -3.02 -20.11
C ALA A 75 0.98 -3.67 -19.96
N GLY A 76 0.08 -2.95 -19.30
CA GLY A 76 -1.23 -3.45 -18.90
C GLY A 76 -1.88 -2.58 -17.83
N THR A 77 -3.13 -2.90 -17.54
CA THR A 77 -3.91 -2.30 -16.44
C THR A 77 -3.91 -3.25 -15.25
N TYR A 78 -3.40 -2.77 -14.13
CA TYR A 78 -3.30 -3.51 -12.89
C TYR A 78 -4.19 -2.91 -11.81
N LYS A 79 -4.73 -3.77 -10.95
CA LYS A 79 -5.56 -3.38 -9.82
C LYS A 79 -4.91 -3.79 -8.51
N PHE A 80 -4.91 -2.86 -7.56
CA PHE A 80 -4.47 -3.05 -6.19
C PHE A 80 -5.63 -2.76 -5.25
N PHE A 81 -5.61 -3.38 -4.09
CA PHE A 81 -6.68 -3.24 -3.11
C PHE A 81 -6.12 -2.82 -1.77
N ILE A 82 -6.78 -1.85 -1.13
CA ILE A 82 -6.47 -1.46 0.24
C ILE A 82 -7.68 -1.73 1.08
N SER A 83 -7.55 -2.53 2.13
CA SER A 83 -8.61 -2.74 3.10
C SER A 83 -8.27 -2.13 4.46
N VAL A 84 -9.27 -1.48 5.06
CA VAL A 84 -9.23 -1.04 6.47
C VAL A 84 -10.03 -2.03 7.30
N ASP A 85 -9.40 -2.64 8.31
CA ASP A 85 -9.99 -3.61 9.24
C ASP A 85 -10.77 -4.73 8.53
N SER A 86 -10.29 -5.14 7.35
CA SER A 86 -10.91 -6.16 6.47
C SER A 86 -12.35 -5.84 6.00
N LYS A 87 -12.79 -4.58 6.08
CA LYS A 87 -14.18 -4.18 5.77
C LYS A 87 -14.33 -3.18 4.64
N HIS A 88 -13.35 -2.31 4.41
CA HIS A 88 -13.48 -1.21 3.44
C HIS A 88 -12.39 -1.29 2.40
N THR A 89 -12.75 -1.69 1.18
CA THR A 89 -11.80 -1.87 0.09
C THR A 89 -11.78 -0.65 -0.83
N GLN A 90 -10.65 0.05 -0.90
CA GLN A 90 -10.38 1.01 -1.96
C GLN A 90 -9.63 0.30 -3.09
N GLU A 91 -10.14 0.39 -4.31
CA GLU A 91 -9.44 -0.06 -5.52
C GLU A 91 -8.54 1.06 -6.03
N MET A 92 -7.31 0.72 -6.41
CA MET A 92 -6.43 1.59 -7.17
C MET A 92 -6.07 0.92 -8.49
N VAL A 93 -6.04 1.73 -9.54
CA VAL A 93 -5.69 1.29 -10.88
C VAL A 93 -4.34 1.87 -11.27
N LEU A 94 -3.46 1.02 -11.80
CA LEU A 94 -2.19 1.39 -12.39
C LEU A 94 -2.19 0.98 -13.86
N ASP A 95 -2.12 1.97 -14.74
CA ASP A 95 -1.96 1.77 -16.17
C ASP A 95 -0.49 1.94 -16.55
N ILE A 96 0.11 0.89 -17.12
CA ILE A 96 1.46 0.92 -17.65
C ILE A 96 1.37 0.84 -19.17
N SER A 97 1.72 1.94 -19.85
CA SER A 97 1.87 1.96 -21.30
C SER A 97 3.28 1.54 -21.70
N LYS A 98 3.41 0.78 -22.79
CA LYS A 98 4.69 0.65 -23.50
C LYS A 98 5.02 2.03 -24.08
N ASN A 99 6.20 2.55 -23.75
CA ASN A 99 6.81 3.63 -24.52
C ASN A 99 7.25 3.12 -25.90
#